data_AF-A0A349B4U6-F1
#
_entry.id   AF-A0A349B4U6-F1
#
_cell.length_a   1.000
_cell.length_b   1.000
_cell.length_c   1.000
_cell.angle_alpha   90.00
_cell.angle_beta   90.00
_cell.angle_gamma   90.00
#
_symmetry.space_group_name_H-M   'P 1'
#
loop_
_entity.id
_entity.type
_entity.pdbx_description
1 polymer ?
#
loop_
_entity_poly.entity_id
_entity_poly.type
_entity_poly.pdbx_seq_one_letter_code
_entity_poly.pdbx_strand_id
1 'polypeptide(L)'
;MSRRIAFGALLVAAVLVGAYLTAARQTQGPPLDPSSTAPDGARAVVELLGALAAVEVLDEIPGDDVDAALVLQDRFDRDAGEALLDWVRRGGTLVVADVDSTLTPPVTGTAT
;
A
#
# COMPACT_ATOMS: atom_id res chain seq x y z
N MET A 1 15.48 -28.39 38.87
CA MET A 1 15.69 -27.86 37.51
C MET A 1 17.03 -27.14 37.49
N SER A 2 18.02 -27.66 36.77
CA SER A 2 19.40 -27.17 36.80
C SER A 2 19.45 -25.71 36.37
N ARG A 3 20.10 -24.84 37.17
CA ARG A 3 20.23 -23.39 36.93
C ARG A 3 20.70 -23.04 35.51
N ARG A 4 21.44 -23.97 34.89
CA ARG A 4 21.95 -23.90 33.50
C ARG A 4 20.83 -24.00 32.46
N ILE A 5 19.80 -24.81 32.69
CA ILE A 5 18.65 -24.95 31.79
C ILE A 5 17.76 -23.70 31.88
N ALA A 6 17.52 -23.19 33.09
CA ALA A 6 16.76 -21.96 33.29
C ALA A 6 17.46 -20.75 32.64
N PHE A 7 18.78 -20.66 32.79
CA PHE A 7 19.57 -19.60 32.15
C PHE A 7 19.59 -19.73 30.62
N GLY A 8 19.73 -20.95 30.09
CA GLY A 8 19.65 -21.20 28.65
C GLY A 8 18.28 -20.82 28.06
N ALA A 9 17.19 -21.21 28.72
CA ALA A 9 15.84 -20.87 28.30
C ALA A 9 15.60 -19.35 28.31
N LEU A 10 16.09 -18.65 29.33
CA LEU A 10 15.97 -17.19 29.43
C LEU A 10 16.77 -16.47 28.34
N LEU A 11 17.95 -16.97 27.98
CA LEU A 11 18.77 -16.42 26.92
C LEU A 11 18.12 -16.61 25.54
N VAL A 12 17.56 -17.80 25.28
CA VAL A 12 16.77 -18.07 24.06
C VAL A 12 15.55 -17.16 24.00
N ALA A 13 14.81 -17.01 25.10
CA ALA A 13 13.66 -16.11 25.16
C ALA A 13 14.06 -14.65 24.89
N ALA A 14 15.17 -14.17 25.46
CA ALA A 14 15.68 -12.82 25.22
C ALA A 14 16.09 -12.59 23.75
N VAL A 15 16.73 -13.59 23.12
CA VAL A 15 17.07 -13.54 21.69
C VAL A 15 15.82 -13.51 20.82
N LEU A 16 14.81 -14.34 21.12
CA LEU A 16 13.54 -14.34 20.39
C LEU A 16 12.79 -13.02 20.52
N VAL A 17 12.74 -12.44 21.72
CA VAL A 17 12.12 -11.12 21.95
C VAL A 17 12.89 -10.03 21.21
N GLY A 18 14.22 -10.06 21.25
CA GLY A 18 15.06 -9.11 20.51
C GLY A 18 14.86 -9.21 18.99
N ALA A 19 14.78 -10.42 18.45
CA ALA A 19 14.51 -10.66 17.03
C ALA A 19 13.10 -10.18 16.63
N TYR A 20 12.09 -10.42 17.47
CA TYR A 20 10.72 -9.95 17.23
C TYR A 20 10.63 -8.42 17.20
N LEU A 21 11.28 -7.74 18.16
CA LEU A 21 11.25 -6.28 18.25
C LEU A 21 12.04 -5.59 17.12
N THR A 22 13.08 -6.24 16.59
CA THR A 22 13.88 -5.70 15.47
C THR A 22 13.18 -5.93 14.12
N ALA A 23 12.58 -7.10 13.92
CA ALA A 23 11.75 -7.38 12.75
C ALA A 23 10.55 -6.42 12.64
N ALA A 24 9.93 -6.05 13.77
CA ALA A 24 8.82 -5.10 13.80
C ALA A 24 9.19 -3.67 13.38
N ARG A 25 10.47 -3.26 13.48
CA ARG A 25 10.93 -1.91 13.12
C ARG A 25 11.46 -1.79 11.70
N GLN A 26 12.00 -2.86 11.12
CA GLN A 26 12.58 -2.83 9.77
C GLN A 26 11.56 -3.03 8.64
N THR A 27 10.32 -3.44 8.95
CA THR A 27 9.29 -3.78 7.95
C THR A 27 8.25 -2.67 7.74
N GLN A 28 8.47 -1.48 8.31
CA GLN A 28 7.57 -0.36 8.10
C GLN A 28 7.98 0.33 6.79
N GLY A 29 7.46 -0.19 5.67
CA GLY A 29 7.43 0.56 4.40
C GLY A 29 6.70 1.90 4.60
N PRO A 30 6.73 2.80 3.60
CA PRO A 30 5.94 4.03 3.67
C PRO A 30 4.46 3.71 3.99
N PRO A 31 3.73 4.61 4.67
CA PRO A 31 2.31 4.43 4.89
C PRO A 31 1.60 4.10 3.57
N LEU A 32 0.66 3.16 3.63
CA LEU A 32 -0.14 2.63 2.52
C LEU A 32 0.66 1.83 1.47
N ASP A 33 1.85 1.36 1.82
CA ASP A 33 2.63 0.46 0.96
C ASP A 33 1.85 -0.86 0.70
N PRO A 34 1.60 -1.23 -0.57
CA PRO A 34 0.86 -2.42 -0.95
C PRO A 34 1.54 -3.74 -0.53
N SER A 35 2.84 -3.71 -0.25
CA SER A 35 3.62 -4.86 0.24
C SER A 35 3.68 -4.94 1.77
N SER A 36 3.31 -3.87 2.48
CA SER A 36 3.45 -3.75 3.93
C SER A 36 2.27 -4.34 4.70
N THR A 37 2.60 -5.13 5.75
CA THR A 37 1.65 -5.66 6.74
C THR A 37 1.53 -4.77 7.98
N ALA A 38 2.13 -3.59 7.99
CA ALA A 38 2.01 -2.66 9.11
C ALA A 38 0.55 -2.17 9.28
N PRO A 39 0.16 -1.65 10.46
CA PRO A 39 -1.22 -1.17 10.69
C PRO A 39 -1.68 -0.09 9.70
N ASP A 40 -0.74 0.66 9.13
CA ASP A 40 -0.92 1.69 8.11
C ASP A 40 -0.57 1.22 6.69
N GLY A 41 -0.22 -0.06 6.49
CA GLY A 41 0.06 -0.64 5.17
C GLY A 41 -1.20 -1.01 4.39
N ALA A 42 -1.06 -1.38 3.11
CA ALA A 42 -2.17 -1.66 2.21
C ALA A 42 -2.27 -3.12 1.74
N ARG A 43 -1.42 -4.03 2.25
CA ARG A 43 -1.39 -5.43 1.78
C ARG A 43 -2.73 -6.15 1.89
N ALA A 44 -3.49 -5.90 2.95
CA ALA A 44 -4.83 -6.50 3.10
C ALA A 44 -5.78 -6.09 1.97
N VAL A 45 -5.65 -4.87 1.43
CA VAL A 45 -6.44 -4.39 0.30
C VAL A 45 -6.01 -5.10 -0.98
N VAL A 46 -4.71 -5.24 -1.21
CA VAL A 46 -4.18 -5.96 -2.39
C VAL A 46 -4.59 -7.43 -2.36
N GLU A 47 -4.48 -8.11 -1.21
CA GLU A 47 -4.90 -9.50 -1.05
C GLU A 47 -6.42 -9.65 -1.25
N LEU A 48 -7.22 -8.71 -0.76
CA LEU A 48 -8.67 -8.70 -0.97
C LEU A 48 -9.02 -8.52 -2.46
N LEU A 49 -8.40 -7.56 -3.13
CA LEU A 49 -8.64 -7.33 -4.56
C LEU A 49 -8.14 -8.51 -5.41
N GLY A 50 -7.01 -9.10 -5.06
CA GLY A 50 -6.45 -10.28 -5.72
C GLY A 50 -7.33 -11.53 -5.58
N ALA A 51 -8.17 -11.60 -4.54
CA ALA A 51 -9.18 -12.65 -4.42
C ALA A 51 -10.40 -12.44 -5.35
N LEU A 52 -10.58 -11.23 -5.88
CA LEU A 52 -11.74 -10.83 -6.69
C LEU A 52 -11.38 -10.64 -8.18
N ALA A 53 -10.14 -10.24 -8.48
CA ALA A 53 -9.67 -9.93 -9.83
C ALA A 53 -8.15 -10.16 -9.95
N ALA A 54 -7.64 -10.11 -11.18
CA ALA A 54 -6.21 -9.98 -11.41
C ALA A 54 -5.75 -8.58 -10.95
N VAL A 55 -4.73 -8.53 -10.10
CA VAL A 55 -4.22 -7.28 -9.52
C VAL A 55 -2.72 -7.25 -9.67
N GLU A 56 -2.24 -6.13 -10.18
CA GLU A 56 -0.82 -5.83 -10.30
C GLU A 56 -0.53 -4.51 -9.58
N VAL A 57 0.61 -4.46 -8.89
CA VAL A 57 1.11 -3.23 -8.30
C VAL A 57 2.01 -2.59 -9.32
N LEU A 58 1.60 -1.42 -9.82
CA LEU A 58 2.32 -0.67 -10.84
C LEU A 58 3.11 0.47 -10.20
N ASP A 59 4.33 0.68 -10.69
CA ASP A 59 5.17 1.86 -10.44
C ASP A 59 5.23 2.80 -11.67
N GLU A 60 4.40 2.52 -12.67
CA GLU A 60 4.30 3.25 -13.94
C GLU A 60 2.84 3.57 -14.31
N ILE A 61 2.65 4.36 -15.38
CA ILE A 61 1.31 4.69 -15.89
C ILE A 61 0.68 3.42 -16.49
N PRO A 62 -0.59 3.11 -16.18
CA PRO A 62 -1.24 1.91 -16.69
C PRO A 62 -1.23 1.84 -18.23
N GLY A 63 -0.97 0.63 -18.74
CA GLY A 63 -1.04 0.31 -20.16
C GLY A 63 -2.48 0.22 -20.69
N ASP A 64 -2.62 -0.03 -21.99
CA ASP A 64 -3.93 -0.18 -22.65
C ASP A 64 -4.62 -1.52 -22.29
N ASP A 65 -3.91 -2.43 -21.64
CA ASP A 65 -4.40 -3.71 -21.10
C ASP A 65 -4.97 -3.61 -19.68
N VAL A 66 -4.84 -2.45 -19.04
CA VAL A 66 -5.37 -2.19 -17.70
C VAL A 66 -6.66 -1.38 -17.80
N ASP A 67 -7.76 -1.96 -17.31
CA ASP A 67 -9.07 -1.29 -17.34
C ASP A 67 -9.27 -0.28 -16.20
N ALA A 68 -8.68 -0.57 -15.03
CA ALA A 68 -8.89 0.19 -13.81
C ALA A 68 -7.64 0.26 -12.93
N ALA A 69 -7.43 1.41 -12.29
CA ALA A 69 -6.34 1.65 -11.35
C ALA A 69 -6.87 2.27 -10.04
N LEU A 70 -6.29 1.87 -8.92
CA LEU A 70 -6.60 2.39 -7.58
C LEU A 70 -5.40 3.15 -7.01
N VAL A 71 -5.60 4.43 -6.70
CA VAL A 71 -4.62 5.28 -6.02
C VAL A 71 -5.05 5.47 -4.58
N LEU A 72 -4.29 4.86 -3.66
CA LEU A 72 -4.52 5.01 -2.22
C LEU A 72 -3.97 6.32 -1.66
N GLN A 73 -2.85 6.78 -2.23
CA GLN A 73 -2.23 8.05 -1.88
C GLN A 73 -1.66 8.71 -3.12
N ASP A 74 -1.98 9.99 -3.30
CA ASP A 74 -1.43 10.78 -4.40
C ASP A 74 -0.03 11.26 -4.03
N ARG A 75 0.97 10.73 -4.73
CA ARG A 75 2.37 11.15 -4.64
C ARG A 75 2.95 11.46 -6.02
N PHE A 76 2.09 11.66 -7.02
CA PHE A 76 2.53 11.90 -8.38
C PHE A 76 3.06 13.32 -8.51
N ASP A 77 4.11 13.48 -9.30
CA ASP A 77 4.47 14.81 -9.79
C ASP A 77 3.47 15.26 -10.88
N ARG A 78 3.61 16.51 -11.32
CA ARG A 78 2.69 17.11 -12.28
C ARG A 78 2.63 16.33 -13.60
N ASP A 79 3.78 15.86 -14.09
CA ASP A 79 3.88 15.23 -15.41
C ASP A 79 3.29 13.81 -15.36
N ALA A 80 3.60 13.05 -14.30
CA ALA A 80 3.00 11.75 -14.04
C ALA A 80 1.48 11.84 -13.82
N GLY A 81 1.02 12.84 -13.08
CA GLY A 81 -0.41 13.10 -12.88
C GLY A 81 -1.14 13.41 -14.18
N GLU A 82 -0.55 14.25 -15.05
CA GLU A 82 -1.14 14.57 -16.35
C GLU A 82 -1.18 13.34 -17.28
N ALA A 83 -0.13 12.51 -17.29
CA ALA A 83 -0.11 11.27 -18.04
C ALA A 83 -1.18 10.26 -17.56
N LEU A 84 -1.42 10.19 -16.25
CA LEU A 84 -2.46 9.35 -15.67
C LEU A 84 -3.86 9.86 -16.06
N LEU A 85 -4.07 11.18 -16.03
CA LEU A 85 -5.32 11.79 -16.50
C LEU A 85 -5.54 11.57 -18.00
N ASP A 86 -4.48 11.57 -18.81
CA ASP A 86 -4.57 11.22 -20.22
C ASP A 86 -4.98 9.76 -20.43
N TRP A 87 -4.49 8.82 -19.62
CA TRP A 87 -4.96 7.43 -19.64
C TRP A 87 -6.45 7.34 -19.31
N VAL A 88 -6.93 8.07 -18.30
CA VAL A 88 -8.37 8.15 -17.98
C VAL A 88 -9.16 8.68 -19.18
N ARG A 89 -8.68 9.74 -19.85
CA ARG A 89 -9.33 10.29 -21.05
C ARG A 89 -9.40 9.31 -22.21
N ARG A 90 -8.47 8.34 -22.29
CA ARG A 90 -8.50 7.25 -23.29
C ARG A 90 -9.47 6.12 -22.93
N GLY A 91 -10.06 6.14 -21.74
CA GLY A 91 -11.10 5.17 -21.32
C GLY A 91 -10.77 4.41 -20.04
N GLY A 92 -9.58 4.61 -19.46
CA GLY A 92 -9.21 4.00 -18.19
C GLY A 92 -10.06 4.50 -17.01
N THR A 93 -10.30 3.64 -16.03
CA THR A 93 -11.01 4.02 -14.79
C THR A 93 -10.03 4.26 -13.65
N LEU A 94 -9.95 5.49 -13.14
CA LEU A 94 -9.14 5.81 -11.97
C LEU A 94 -10.00 5.98 -10.73
N VAL A 95 -9.72 5.18 -9.69
CA VAL A 95 -10.31 5.31 -8.36
C VAL A 95 -9.27 5.97 -7.44
N VAL A 96 -9.61 7.11 -6.86
CA VAL A 96 -8.74 7.86 -5.96
C VAL A 96 -9.34 7.85 -4.56
N ALA A 97 -8.60 7.33 -3.58
CA ALA A 97 -9.02 7.30 -2.19
C ALA A 97 -8.48 8.49 -1.37
N ASP A 98 -7.48 9.19 -1.90
CA ASP A 98 -6.86 10.34 -1.26
C ASP A 98 -7.68 11.62 -1.46
N VAL A 99 -8.18 12.17 -0.34
CA VAL A 99 -9.09 13.32 -0.32
C VAL A 99 -8.40 14.62 -0.75
N ASP A 100 -7.08 14.70 -0.56
CA ASP A 100 -6.27 15.88 -0.87
C ASP A 100 -5.64 15.76 -2.28
N SER A 101 -5.96 14.69 -3.01
CA SER A 101 -5.40 14.44 -4.33
C SER A 101 -5.77 15.50 -5.36
N THR A 102 -4.78 15.87 -6.17
CA THR A 102 -4.96 16.77 -7.32
C THR A 102 -5.62 16.08 -8.51
N LEU A 103 -5.68 14.75 -8.49
CA LEU A 103 -6.35 13.93 -9.49
C LEU A 103 -7.87 13.90 -9.31
N THR A 104 -8.36 14.29 -8.13
CA THR A 104 -9.80 14.39 -7.84
C THR A 104 -10.41 15.55 -8.63
N PRO A 105 -11.40 15.30 -9.51
CA PRO A 105 -12.05 16.36 -10.26
C PRO A 105 -12.74 17.36 -9.33
N PRO A 106 -12.77 18.66 -9.67
CA PRO A 106 -13.58 19.63 -8.95
C PRO A 106 -15.04 19.19 -8.95
N VAL A 107 -15.63 19.01 -7.77
CA VAL A 107 -17.06 18.69 -7.63
C VAL A 107 -17.86 19.81 -8.27
N THR A 108 -18.38 19.56 -9.47
CA THR A 108 -19.11 20.57 -10.27
C THR A 108 -20.62 20.49 -10.08
N GLY A 109 -21.09 19.73 -9.09
CA GLY A 109 -22.51 19.58 -8.78
C GLY A 109 -23.00 20.59 -7.74
N THR A 110 -23.87 21.51 -8.14
CA THR A 110 -24.83 22.12 -7.21
C THR A 110 -25.96 21.11 -6.97
N ALA A 111 -26.04 20.55 -5.76
CA ALA A 111 -27.25 19.84 -5.35
C ALA A 111 -28.42 20.83 -5.44
N THR A 112 -29.32 20.61 -6.40
CA THR A 112 -30.54 21.41 -6.60
C THR A 112 -31.74 20.52 -6.37
#